data_AF-A0A255R0K2-F1
#
_entry.id   AF-A0A255R0K2-F1
#
_cell.length_a   1.000
_cell.length_b   1.000
_cell.length_c   1.000
_cell.angle_alpha   90.00
_cell.angle_beta   90.00
_cell.angle_gamma   90.00
#
_symmetry.space_group_name_H-M   'P 1'
#
loop_
_entity.id
_entity.type
_entity.pdbx_description
1 polymer ?
#
loop_
_entity_poly.entity_id
_entity_poly.type
_entity_poly.pdbx_seq_one_letter_code
_entity_poly.pdbx_strand_id
1 'polypeptide(L)'
;MAIWIDRFLIACLILVVAVLTVTSVPALGGQTLGGSMLLTHMMASGMLVFGLPLFAFVMVRYLSPRHSTSWLYVLGYLLIVVAGLGTIASVFYCMLPIPSTDQMHELMQVHKWAGLAMTPAIVLFLIGMRLTRSASRPHS
;
A
#
# COMPACT_ATOMS: atom_id res chain seq x y z
N MET A 1 12.88 1.72 20.99
CA MET A 1 11.41 1.72 20.75
C MET A 1 11.05 1.95 19.27
N ALA A 2 11.55 3.01 18.63
CA ALA A 2 11.22 3.35 17.24
C ALA A 2 11.37 2.18 16.23
N ILE A 3 12.45 1.40 16.32
CA ILE A 3 12.72 0.27 15.40
C ILE A 3 11.64 -0.82 15.48
N TRP A 4 11.09 -1.09 16.67
CA TRP A 4 10.04 -2.11 16.84
C TRP A 4 8.71 -1.63 16.25
N ILE A 5 8.39 -0.35 16.44
CA ILE A 5 7.22 0.29 15.84
C ILE A 5 7.32 0.22 14.31
N ASP A 6 8.49 0.53 13.74
CA ASP A 6 8.71 0.48 12.30
C ASP A 6 8.49 -0.92 11.73
N ARG A 7 9.11 -1.92 12.37
CA ARG A 7 8.98 -3.33 11.96
C ARG A 7 7.54 -3.81 12.05
N PHE A 8 6.84 -3.42 13.10
CA PHE A 8 5.43 -3.76 13.30
C PHE A 8 4.57 -3.13 12.20
N LEU A 9 4.71 -1.82 11.94
CA LEU A 9 3.96 -1.13 10.88
C LEU A 9 4.23 -1.73 9.50
N ILE A 10 5.50 -2.03 9.17
CA ILE A 10 5.87 -2.67 7.91
C ILE A 10 5.24 -4.07 7.81
N ALA A 11 5.32 -4.87 8.86
CA ALA A 11 4.74 -6.22 8.87
C ALA A 11 3.21 -6.19 8.72
N CYS A 12 2.53 -5.28 9.43
CA CYS A 12 1.09 -5.07 9.28
C CYS A 12 0.72 -4.63 7.86
N LEU A 13 1.47 -3.69 7.27
CA LEU A 13 1.23 -3.23 5.91
C LEU A 13 1.42 -4.35 4.88
N ILE A 14 2.48 -5.15 5.00
CA ILE A 14 2.71 -6.32 4.13
C ILE A 14 1.53 -7.29 4.24
N LEU A 15 1.09 -7.60 5.46
CA LEU A 15 -0.02 -8.53 5.67
C LEU A 15 -1.31 -8.01 5.04
N VAL A 16 -1.65 -6.73 5.27
CA VAL A 16 -2.85 -6.09 4.71
C VAL A 16 -2.81 -6.12 3.19
N VAL A 17 -1.69 -5.71 2.56
CA VAL A 17 -1.58 -5.72 1.10
C VAL A 17 -1.59 -7.14 0.55
N ALA A 18 -0.96 -8.12 1.22
CA ALA A 18 -1.05 -9.51 0.79
C ALA A 18 -2.50 -10.03 0.79
N VAL A 19 -3.27 -9.75 1.84
CA VAL A 19 -4.69 -10.11 1.91
C VAL A 19 -5.49 -9.41 0.82
N LEU A 20 -5.29 -8.11 0.61
CA LEU A 20 -5.97 -7.35 -0.45
C LEU A 20 -5.64 -7.88 -1.85
N THR A 21 -4.37 -8.18 -2.11
CA THR A 21 -3.93 -8.74 -3.38
C THR A 21 -4.56 -10.10 -3.62
N VAL A 22 -4.50 -11.02 -2.65
CA VAL A 22 -5.09 -12.38 -2.77
C VAL A 22 -6.60 -12.31 -3.00
N THR A 23 -7.30 -11.50 -2.21
CA THR A 23 -8.76 -11.33 -2.36
C THR A 23 -9.12 -10.65 -3.70
N SER A 24 -8.25 -9.82 -4.28
CA SER A 24 -8.49 -9.18 -5.57
C SER A 24 -8.20 -10.04 -6.80
N VAL A 25 -7.56 -11.22 -6.65
CA VAL A 25 -7.20 -12.08 -7.80
C VAL A 25 -8.39 -12.44 -8.69
N PRO A 26 -9.57 -12.85 -8.17
CA PRO A 26 -10.70 -13.18 -9.04
C PRO A 26 -11.18 -12.00 -9.91
N ALA A 27 -11.04 -10.77 -9.41
CA ALA A 27 -11.40 -9.56 -10.15
C ALA A 27 -10.45 -9.26 -11.34
N LEU A 28 -9.28 -9.90 -11.39
CA LEU A 28 -8.42 -9.89 -12.59
C LEU A 28 -9.00 -10.75 -13.70
N GLY A 29 -9.67 -11.86 -13.36
CA GLY A 29 -10.32 -12.77 -14.29
C GLY A 29 -11.74 -12.39 -14.68
N GLY A 30 -12.20 -11.19 -14.31
CA GLY A 30 -13.55 -10.69 -14.62
C GLY A 30 -14.66 -11.24 -13.70
N GLN A 31 -14.30 -11.98 -12.64
CA GLN A 31 -15.27 -12.47 -11.67
C GLN A 31 -15.60 -11.38 -10.65
N THR A 32 -16.87 -11.33 -10.22
CA THR A 32 -17.31 -10.40 -9.18
C THR A 32 -16.86 -10.89 -7.80
N LEU A 33 -16.36 -9.97 -6.99
CA LEU A 33 -16.08 -10.20 -5.57
C LEU A 33 -17.41 -10.33 -4.81
N GLY A 34 -17.67 -11.51 -4.23
CA GLY A 34 -18.88 -11.79 -3.46
C GLY A 34 -18.61 -12.50 -2.14
N GLY A 35 -19.60 -12.50 -1.26
CA GLY A 35 -19.60 -13.29 -0.01
C GLY A 35 -18.46 -12.94 0.96
N SER A 36 -17.88 -13.97 1.59
CA SER A 36 -16.83 -13.83 2.60
C SER A 36 -15.53 -13.21 2.07
N MET A 37 -15.23 -13.39 0.78
CA MET A 37 -14.04 -12.80 0.16
C MET A 37 -14.16 -11.28 0.04
N LEU A 38 -15.33 -10.78 -0.38
CA LEU A 38 -15.61 -9.35 -0.40
C LEU A 38 -15.54 -8.76 1.01
N LEU A 39 -16.15 -9.42 2.01
CA LEU A 39 -16.07 -8.96 3.40
C LEU A 39 -14.62 -8.87 3.89
N THR A 40 -13.80 -9.89 3.59
CA THR A 40 -12.38 -9.92 3.97
C THR A 40 -11.60 -8.79 3.31
N HIS A 41 -11.86 -8.54 2.02
CA HIS A 41 -11.28 -7.43 1.28
C HIS A 41 -11.66 -6.08 1.92
N MET A 42 -12.94 -5.88 2.24
CA MET A 42 -13.40 -4.63 2.87
C MET A 42 -12.81 -4.42 4.27
N MET A 43 -12.70 -5.47 5.09
CA MET A 43 -12.04 -5.38 6.40
C MET A 43 -10.56 -4.99 6.28
N ALA A 44 -9.83 -5.64 5.36
CA ALA A 44 -8.43 -5.31 5.10
C ALA A 44 -8.28 -3.88 4.54
N SER A 45 -9.20 -3.44 3.69
CA SER A 45 -9.24 -2.06 3.18
C SER A 45 -9.46 -1.06 4.31
N GLY A 46 -10.33 -1.36 5.28
CA GLY A 46 -10.51 -0.53 6.47
C GLY A 46 -9.21 -0.38 7.27
N MET A 47 -8.47 -1.48 7.46
CA MET A 47 -7.14 -1.41 8.09
C MET A 47 -6.16 -0.56 7.28
N LEU A 48 -6.19 -0.65 5.95
CA LEU A 48 -5.33 0.16 5.08
C LEU A 48 -5.64 1.65 5.19
N VAL A 49 -6.93 2.04 5.24
CA VAL A 49 -7.37 3.44 5.35
C VAL A 49 -6.76 4.15 6.55
N PHE A 50 -6.67 3.48 7.70
CA PHE A 50 -6.07 4.06 8.92
C PHE A 50 -4.56 3.77 9.04
N GLY A 51 -4.14 2.57 8.63
CA GLY A 51 -2.76 2.12 8.75
C GLY A 51 -1.80 2.85 7.81
N LEU A 52 -2.24 3.16 6.58
CA LEU A 52 -1.40 3.83 5.59
C LEU A 52 -1.01 5.26 6.00
N PRO A 53 -1.92 6.15 6.46
CA PRO A 53 -1.53 7.47 6.98
C PRO A 53 -0.55 7.39 8.16
N LEU A 54 -0.77 6.45 9.09
CA LEU A 54 0.14 6.23 10.22
C LEU A 54 1.52 5.78 9.74
N PHE A 55 1.56 4.81 8.82
CA PHE A 55 2.79 4.36 8.18
C PHE A 55 3.51 5.52 7.48
N ALA A 56 2.80 6.31 6.66
CA ALA A 56 3.35 7.46 5.95
C ALA A 56 3.95 8.48 6.92
N PHE A 57 3.19 8.85 7.96
CA PHE A 57 3.63 9.81 8.97
C PHE A 57 4.88 9.36 9.71
N VAL A 58 4.94 8.09 10.16
CA VAL A 58 6.10 7.58 10.90
C VAL A 58 7.33 7.45 9.99
N MET A 59 7.14 7.03 8.74
CA MET A 59 8.23 6.73 7.81
C MET A 59 8.76 7.96 7.07
N VAL A 60 8.04 9.07 7.03
CA VAL A 60 8.48 10.32 6.36
C VAL A 60 9.84 10.80 6.86
N ARG A 61 10.21 10.49 8.11
CA ARG A 61 11.52 10.85 8.68
C ARG A 61 12.71 10.27 7.91
N TYR A 62 12.51 9.16 7.20
CA TYR A 62 13.53 8.52 6.38
C TYR A 62 13.74 9.21 5.02
N LEU A 63 12.92 10.21 4.68
CA LEU A 63 13.18 11.10 3.53
C LEU A 63 14.23 12.17 3.85
N SER A 64 14.60 12.33 5.13
CA SER A 64 15.58 13.34 5.53
C SER A 64 16.99 12.96 5.03
N PRO A 65 17.78 13.92 4.47
CA PRO A 65 19.16 13.67 4.04
C PRO A 65 20.10 13.16 5.14
N ARG A 66 19.70 13.30 6.41
CA ARG A 66 20.45 12.79 7.57
C ARG A 66 20.50 11.26 7.62
N HIS A 67 19.61 10.57 6.91
CA HIS A 67 19.61 9.12 6.82
C HIS A 67 20.16 8.67 5.47
N SER A 68 21.24 7.87 5.49
CA SER A 68 21.73 7.18 4.30
C SER A 68 20.75 6.04 3.98
N THR A 69 19.75 6.31 3.14
CA THR A 69 18.79 5.32 2.64
C THR A 69 18.95 5.12 1.14
N SER A 70 18.76 3.88 0.67
CA SER A 70 18.74 3.58 -0.77
C SER A 70 17.63 4.37 -1.48
N TRP A 71 17.91 4.87 -2.68
CA TRP A 71 16.89 5.45 -3.57
C TRP A 71 15.67 4.53 -3.74
N LEU A 72 15.88 3.21 -3.84
CA LEU A 72 14.80 2.24 -3.99
C LEU A 72 13.88 2.18 -2.76
N TYR A 73 14.40 2.47 -1.58
CA TYR A 73 13.61 2.56 -0.35
C TYR A 73 12.66 3.75 -0.43
N VAL A 74 13.19 4.92 -0.81
CA VAL A 74 12.42 6.16 -0.97
C VAL A 74 11.37 6.01 -2.07
N LEU A 75 11.75 5.47 -3.23
CA LEU A 75 10.84 5.25 -4.34
C LEU A 75 9.73 4.27 -3.98
N GLY A 76 10.06 3.13 -3.37
CA GLY A 76 9.07 2.14 -2.91
C GLY A 76 8.11 2.74 -1.88
N TYR A 77 8.63 3.52 -0.92
CA TYR A 77 7.82 4.25 0.05
C TYR A 77 6.83 5.22 -0.63
N LEU A 78 7.30 6.06 -1.55
CA LEU A 78 6.45 7.02 -2.25
C LEU A 78 5.39 6.32 -3.09
N LEU A 79 5.74 5.24 -3.78
CA LEU A 79 4.79 4.45 -4.57
C LEU A 79 3.72 3.80 -3.69
N ILE A 80 4.08 3.25 -2.52
CA ILE A 80 3.12 2.71 -1.55
C ILE A 80 2.11 3.79 -1.13
N VAL A 81 2.62 4.97 -0.76
CA VAL A 81 1.78 6.08 -0.27
C VAL A 81 0.87 6.59 -1.37
N VAL A 82 1.40 6.89 -2.56
CA VAL A 82 0.62 7.41 -3.69
C VAL A 82 -0.42 6.40 -4.16
N ALA A 83 -0.02 5.13 -4.36
CA ALA A 83 -0.94 4.09 -4.80
C ALA A 83 -2.02 3.83 -3.74
N GLY A 84 -1.64 3.72 -2.47
CA GLY A 84 -2.58 3.52 -1.38
C GLY A 84 -3.55 4.70 -1.20
N LEU A 85 -3.08 5.95 -1.26
CA LEU A 85 -3.97 7.12 -1.25
C LEU A 85 -4.89 7.14 -2.47
N GLY A 86 -4.41 6.72 -3.65
CA GLY A 86 -5.23 6.54 -4.84
C GLY A 86 -6.34 5.50 -4.65
N THR A 87 -6.06 4.37 -4.01
CA THR A 87 -7.09 3.36 -3.69
C THR A 87 -8.15 3.89 -2.74
N ILE A 88 -7.74 4.67 -1.74
CA ILE A 88 -8.64 5.28 -0.76
C ILE A 88 -9.50 6.32 -1.46
N ALA A 89 -8.89 7.28 -2.16
CA ALA A 89 -9.58 8.36 -2.84
C ALA A 89 -10.60 7.85 -3.86
N SER A 90 -10.25 6.84 -4.67
CA SER A 90 -11.16 6.26 -5.66
C SER A 90 -12.41 5.64 -5.03
N VAL A 91 -12.26 4.86 -3.95
CA VAL A 91 -13.41 4.25 -3.25
C VAL A 91 -14.24 5.31 -2.51
N PHE A 92 -13.60 6.24 -1.81
CA PHE A 92 -14.31 7.32 -1.12
C PHE A 92 -15.13 8.15 -2.10
N TYR A 93 -14.56 8.50 -3.25
CA TYR A 93 -15.28 9.26 -4.27
C TYR A 93 -16.43 8.45 -4.89
N CYS A 94 -16.25 7.14 -5.11
CA CYS A 94 -17.33 6.23 -5.51
C CYS A 94 -18.50 6.14 -4.52
N MET A 95 -18.26 6.41 -3.24
CA MET A 95 -19.31 6.37 -2.20
C MET A 95 -20.10 7.69 -2.11
N LEU A 96 -19.64 8.76 -2.77
CA LEU A 96 -20.37 10.02 -2.80
C LEU A 96 -21.58 9.91 -3.75
N PRO A 97 -22.70 10.59 -3.47
CA PRO A 97 -23.87 10.60 -4.35
C PRO A 97 -23.68 11.62 -5.50
N ILE A 98 -22.54 11.54 -6.19
CA ILE A 98 -22.12 12.49 -7.22
C ILE A 98 -21.77 11.77 -8.53
N PRO A 99 -20.96 10.70 -8.55
CA PRO A 99 -20.54 10.08 -9.79
C PRO A 99 -21.71 9.38 -10.51
N SER A 100 -21.77 9.49 -11.83
CA SER A 100 -22.65 8.67 -12.67
C SER A 100 -22.19 7.21 -12.69
N THR A 101 -23.02 6.29 -13.19
CA THR A 101 -22.67 4.87 -13.34
C THR A 101 -21.38 4.66 -14.16
N ASP A 102 -21.17 5.44 -15.21
CA ASP A 102 -19.96 5.35 -16.04
C ASP A 102 -18.72 5.83 -15.27
N GLN A 103 -18.86 6.92 -14.51
CA GLN A 103 -17.79 7.42 -13.64
C GLN A 103 -17.46 6.43 -12.52
N MET A 104 -18.45 5.75 -11.95
CA MET A 104 -18.22 4.68 -10.98
C MET A 104 -17.40 3.53 -11.57
N HIS A 105 -17.65 3.13 -12.82
CA HIS A 105 -16.84 2.11 -13.49
C HIS A 105 -15.39 2.57 -13.67
N GLU A 106 -15.18 3.81 -14.11
CA GLU A 106 -13.83 4.37 -14.27
C GLU A 106 -13.08 4.43 -12.94
N LEU A 107 -13.72 4.92 -11.87
CA LEU A 107 -13.16 4.95 -10.53
C LEU A 107 -12.82 3.56 -10.01
N MET A 108 -13.63 2.55 -10.31
CA MET A 108 -13.34 1.16 -9.97
C MET A 108 -12.16 0.58 -10.76
N GLN A 109 -11.95 1.01 -12.01
CA GLN A 109 -10.72 0.69 -12.74
C GLN A 109 -9.50 1.36 -12.10
N VAL A 110 -9.60 2.64 -11.71
CA VAL A 110 -8.53 3.34 -11.00
C VAL A 110 -8.20 2.64 -9.68
N HIS A 111 -9.23 2.28 -8.90
CA HIS A 111 -9.07 1.54 -7.65
C HIS A 111 -8.33 0.21 -7.86
N LYS A 112 -8.75 -0.56 -8.88
CA LYS A 112 -8.13 -1.84 -9.26
C LYS A 112 -6.65 -1.67 -9.56
N TRP A 113 -6.29 -0.74 -10.46
CA TRP A 113 -4.90 -0.55 -10.86
C TRP A 113 -4.04 0.03 -9.74
N ALA A 114 -4.57 0.97 -8.97
CA ALA A 114 -3.89 1.53 -7.80
C ALA A 114 -3.62 0.45 -6.74
N GLY A 115 -4.60 -0.42 -6.46
CA GLY A 115 -4.47 -1.50 -5.48
C GLY A 115 -3.42 -2.52 -5.91
N LEU A 116 -3.45 -2.92 -7.18
CA LEU A 116 -2.44 -3.84 -7.72
C LEU A 116 -1.04 -3.24 -7.69
N ALA A 117 -0.89 -1.94 -7.98
CA ALA A 117 0.40 -1.23 -7.95
C ALA A 117 1.06 -1.21 -6.56
N MET A 118 0.28 -1.36 -5.47
CA MET A 118 0.84 -1.45 -4.12
C MET A 118 1.73 -2.68 -3.92
N THR A 119 1.44 -3.79 -4.61
CA THR A 119 2.21 -5.04 -4.48
C THR A 119 3.66 -4.88 -4.93
N PRO A 120 3.96 -4.47 -6.18
CA PRO A 120 5.34 -4.22 -6.61
C PRO A 120 5.98 -3.05 -5.84
N ALA A 121 5.21 -2.06 -5.39
CA ALA A 121 5.73 -0.97 -4.56
C ALA A 121 6.26 -1.47 -3.20
N ILE A 122 5.56 -2.39 -2.54
CA ILE A 122 6.04 -3.07 -1.33
C ILE A 122 7.30 -3.86 -1.63
N VAL A 123 7.33 -4.64 -2.71
CA VAL A 123 8.53 -5.42 -3.08
C VAL A 123 9.73 -4.49 -3.25
N LEU A 124 9.56 -3.37 -3.96
CA LEU A 124 10.61 -2.37 -4.16
C LEU A 124 11.09 -1.75 -2.85
N PHE A 125 10.15 -1.39 -1.97
CA PHE A 125 10.44 -0.88 -0.63
C PHE A 125 11.26 -1.88 0.20
N LEU A 126 10.90 -3.16 0.17
CA LEU A 126 11.63 -4.22 0.90
C LEU A 126 13.03 -4.45 0.34
N ILE A 127 13.21 -4.40 -0.98
CA ILE A 127 14.53 -4.45 -1.63
C ILE A 127 15.37 -3.24 -1.17
N GLY A 128 14.82 -2.04 -1.25
CA GLY A 128 15.48 -0.81 -0.81
C GLY A 128 15.88 -0.85 0.68
N MET A 129 15.01 -1.41 1.52
CA MET A 129 15.31 -1.61 2.94
C MET A 129 16.49 -2.56 3.17
N ARG A 130 16.58 -3.65 2.40
CA ARG A 130 17.73 -4.56 2.48
C ARG A 130 19.02 -3.88 2.03
N LEU A 131 19.00 -3.15 0.91
CA LEU A 131 20.16 -2.43 0.40
C LEU A 131 20.68 -1.37 1.37
N THR A 132 19.77 -0.66 2.04
CA THR A 132 20.11 0.32 3.09
C THR A 132 20.84 -0.31 4.27
N ARG A 133 20.44 -1.53 4.67
CA ARG A 133 21.13 -2.27 5.75
C ARG A 133 22.52 -2.76 5.33
N SER A 134 22.68 -3.21 4.08
CA SER A 134 23.99 -3.64 3.57
C SER A 134 24.97 -2.47 3.50
N ALA A 135 24.52 -1.29 3.06
CA ALA A 135 25.37 -0.10 3.00
C ALA A 135 25.83 0.42 4.37
N SER A 136 25.10 0.10 5.44
CA SER A 136 25.42 0.53 6.82
C SER A 136 26.30 -0.48 7.59
N ARG A 137 26.65 -1.62 6.99
CA ARG A 137 27.63 -2.59 7.53
C ARG A 137 28.76 -2.83 6.51
N PRO A 138 29.64 -1.86 6.26
CA PRO A 138 30.86 -2.13 5.51
C PRO A 138 31.74 -3.05 6.36
N HIS A 139 31.89 -4.31 5.92
CA HIS A 139 32.90 -5.30 6.33
C HIS A 139 33.57 -5.10 7.70
N SER A 140 33.11 -5.87 8.70
CA SER A 140 33.98 -6.34 9.79
C SER A 140 34.81 -7.52 9.31
#